data_AF-A1AYN7-F1
#
_entry.id   AF-A1AYN7-F1
#
_cell.length_a   1.000
_cell.length_b   1.000
_cell.length_c   1.000
_cell.angle_alpha   90.00
_cell.angle_beta   90.00
_cell.angle_gamma   90.00
#
_symmetry.space_group_name_H-M   'P 1'
#
loop_
_entity.id
_entity.type
_entity.pdbx_description
1 polymer ?
#
loop_
_entity_poly.entity_id
_entity_poly.type
_entity_poly.pdbx_seq_one_letter_code
_entity_poly.pdbx_strand_id
1 'polypeptide(L)'
;MSKPWKGAAQRATAQDFVTAAEELGCEVAALEAVWQIEASGKPFRSDGTLERRFEPHKLRKPEGNYKTSAALSFAAREAKFDAAYARNAEDAMRASSWGGPQIMGFNANAAGYPTAGAMVEAMAASESEQIRAFVRLIKAWGLASALRSHDWRAFAARYNGNANVAEYSARIETAYQKLSGRASPVVLRSGDKGVAVRRLQYALGIDVDGSFGPDTDKAVRDFQKRHGLTVDGVVGQRTWKALEGYSGIQPVKQPAAQDRIAQASEIVALASTAAGAMATVGGALPESSVNLLIIAAAVIGIGALALHAFRKLRGVA
;
A
#
# COMPACT_ATOMS: atom_id res chain seq x y z
N MET A 1 -12.68 27.73 26.17
CA MET A 1 -12.75 26.26 26.27
C MET A 1 -11.42 25.67 25.81
N SER A 2 -10.90 24.67 26.51
CA SER A 2 -9.72 23.92 26.05
C SER A 2 -10.04 23.26 24.70
N LYS A 3 -9.11 23.34 23.74
CA LYS A 3 -9.23 22.66 22.44
C LYS A 3 -8.79 21.20 22.66
N PRO A 4 -9.64 20.17 22.52
CA PRO A 4 -9.25 18.79 22.78
C PRO A 4 -8.13 18.30 21.84
N TRP A 5 -7.96 18.96 20.69
CA TRP A 5 -6.86 18.71 19.76
C TRP A 5 -5.57 19.47 20.07
N LYS A 6 -5.40 20.02 21.28
CA LYS A 6 -4.16 20.68 21.72
C LYS A 6 -3.68 20.05 23.03
N GLY A 7 -2.67 19.18 22.93
CA GLY A 7 -2.03 18.51 24.07
C GLY A 7 -0.54 18.80 24.12
N ALA A 8 0.25 17.86 24.67
CA ALA A 8 1.68 18.00 24.86
C ALA A 8 2.51 17.88 23.57
N ALA A 9 1.90 17.43 22.47
CA ALA A 9 2.56 17.28 21.16
C ALA A 9 3.86 16.45 21.20
N GLN A 10 3.91 15.43 22.07
CA GLN A 10 5.10 14.58 22.23
C GLN A 10 5.32 13.71 20.98
N ARG A 11 6.55 13.70 20.47
CA ARG A 11 6.97 12.89 19.31
C ARG A 11 7.07 11.40 19.68
N ALA A 12 6.85 10.51 18.72
CA ALA A 12 7.08 9.08 18.92
C ALA A 12 8.57 8.77 19.06
N THR A 13 8.85 7.72 19.83
CA THR A 13 10.17 7.10 19.98
C THR A 13 10.25 5.83 19.13
N ALA A 14 11.46 5.30 18.93
CA ALA A 14 11.65 4.01 18.28
C ALA A 14 10.94 2.86 19.05
N GLN A 15 10.87 2.95 20.38
CA GLN A 15 10.24 1.92 21.22
C GLN A 15 8.72 1.84 21.00
N ASP A 16 8.07 2.95 20.65
CA ASP A 16 6.65 2.97 20.32
C ASP A 16 6.36 2.10 19.08
N PHE A 17 7.22 2.17 18.06
CA PHE A 17 7.11 1.35 16.86
C PHE A 17 7.44 -0.12 17.11
N VAL A 18 8.44 -0.41 17.97
CA VAL A 18 8.76 -1.79 18.39
C VAL A 18 7.54 -2.43 19.04
N THR A 19 6.98 -1.77 20.05
CA THR A 19 5.80 -2.26 20.80
C THR A 19 4.59 -2.47 19.88
N ALA A 20 4.34 -1.52 18.98
CA ALA A 20 3.25 -1.59 18.02
C ALA A 20 3.43 -2.72 16.98
N ALA A 21 4.66 -2.95 16.52
CA ALA A 21 4.97 -4.03 15.58
C ALA A 21 4.85 -5.42 16.22
N GLU A 22 5.26 -5.56 17.48
CA GLU A 22 5.05 -6.76 18.28
C GLU A 22 3.56 -7.08 18.43
N GLU A 23 2.72 -6.08 18.73
CA GLU A 23 1.26 -6.25 18.83
C GLU A 23 0.62 -6.74 17.52
N LEU A 24 1.16 -6.31 16.37
CA LEU A 24 0.69 -6.70 15.04
C LEU A 24 1.33 -8.01 14.53
N GLY A 25 2.42 -8.45 15.17
CA GLY A 25 3.26 -9.57 14.74
C GLY A 25 3.93 -9.32 13.37
N CYS A 26 4.29 -8.07 13.07
CA CYS A 26 4.93 -7.66 11.82
C CYS A 26 6.34 -7.12 12.05
N GLU A 27 7.10 -6.89 10.97
CA GLU A 27 8.41 -6.24 11.06
C GLU A 27 8.23 -4.76 11.45
N VAL A 28 9.13 -4.23 12.30
CA VAL A 28 9.12 -2.80 12.68
C VAL A 28 9.20 -1.91 11.43
N ALA A 29 10.11 -2.25 10.50
CA ALA A 29 10.26 -1.55 9.23
C ALA A 29 8.98 -1.56 8.36
N ALA A 30 8.15 -2.61 8.44
CA ALA A 30 6.89 -2.66 7.70
C ALA A 30 5.86 -1.67 8.27
N LEU A 31 5.73 -1.63 9.61
CA LEU A 31 4.85 -0.68 10.27
C LEU A 31 5.32 0.76 10.05
N GLU A 32 6.62 1.03 10.22
CA GLU A 32 7.21 2.35 9.98
C GLU A 32 7.09 2.79 8.52
N ALA A 33 7.26 1.89 7.55
CA ALA A 33 7.10 2.22 6.14
C ALA A 33 5.69 2.72 5.84
N VAL A 34 4.66 2.01 6.32
CA VAL A 34 3.28 2.46 6.17
C VAL A 34 3.06 3.76 6.93
N TRP A 35 3.51 3.85 8.19
CA TRP A 35 3.38 5.07 8.97
C TRP A 35 3.99 6.28 8.27
N GLN A 36 5.16 6.18 7.63
CA GLN A 36 5.77 7.29 6.91
C GLN A 36 4.93 7.77 5.71
N ILE A 37 4.26 6.86 5.01
CA ILE A 37 3.40 7.22 3.87
C ILE A 37 2.06 7.79 4.34
N GLU A 38 1.46 7.21 5.39
CA GLU A 38 0.19 7.69 5.97
C GLU A 38 0.37 9.03 6.71
N ALA A 39 1.45 9.16 7.49
CA ALA A 39 1.63 10.26 8.43
C ALA A 39 2.07 11.58 7.82
N SER A 40 2.53 11.56 6.56
CA SER A 40 3.08 12.72 5.82
C SER A 40 4.12 13.56 6.61
N GLY A 41 4.67 13.01 7.72
CA GLY A 41 5.68 13.63 8.60
C GLY A 41 5.19 14.70 9.58
N LYS A 42 3.92 15.13 9.56
CA LYS A 42 3.43 16.26 10.38
C LYS A 42 2.20 15.91 11.23
N PRO A 43 2.37 15.12 12.29
CA PRO A 43 1.30 14.76 13.21
C PRO A 43 0.79 15.93 14.05
N PHE A 44 1.60 16.98 14.23
CA PHE A 44 1.23 18.22 14.89
C PHE A 44 1.54 19.41 13.99
N ARG A 45 0.72 20.46 14.11
CA ARG A 45 0.94 21.78 13.53
C ARG A 45 1.94 22.57 14.37
N SER A 46 2.44 23.67 13.81
CA SER A 46 3.42 24.54 14.47
C SER A 46 2.92 25.18 15.77
N ASP A 47 1.61 25.30 15.95
CA ASP A 47 0.98 25.84 17.16
C ASP A 47 0.72 24.78 18.25
N GLY A 48 1.23 23.56 18.05
CA GLY A 48 1.07 22.40 18.93
C GLY A 48 -0.28 21.70 18.81
N THR A 49 -1.16 22.14 17.90
CA THR A 49 -2.41 21.42 17.65
C THR A 49 -2.19 20.18 16.82
N LEU A 50 -3.03 19.17 17.03
CA LEU A 50 -3.07 17.96 16.22
C LEU A 50 -3.37 18.34 14.76
N GLU A 51 -2.61 17.76 13.81
CA GLU A 51 -2.91 17.96 12.39
C GLU A 51 -4.32 17.43 12.09
N ARG A 52 -5.09 18.20 11.34
CA ARG A 52 -6.47 17.83 11.02
C ARG A 52 -6.89 18.28 9.64
N ARG A 53 -7.86 17.56 9.08
CA ARG A 53 -8.59 18.01 7.89
C ARG A 53 -10.07 17.73 8.06
N PHE A 54 -10.86 18.80 8.14
CA PHE A 54 -12.31 18.69 8.20
C PHE A 54 -12.92 18.36 6.83
N GLU A 55 -13.88 17.44 6.82
CA GLU A 55 -14.62 17.00 5.64
C GLU A 55 -16.11 17.29 5.82
N PRO A 56 -16.60 18.49 5.46
CA PRO A 56 -18.01 18.88 5.66
C PRO A 56 -19.02 17.89 5.06
N HIS A 57 -18.66 17.23 3.95
CA HIS A 57 -19.49 16.21 3.30
C HIS A 57 -19.57 14.89 4.08
N LYS A 58 -18.84 14.72 5.19
CA LYS A 58 -18.84 13.55 6.09
C LYS A 58 -19.60 13.79 7.40
N LEU A 59 -20.11 15.00 7.63
CA LEU A 59 -21.04 15.30 8.73
C LEU A 59 -22.26 14.38 8.68
N ARG A 60 -22.94 14.15 9.81
CA ARG A 60 -24.19 13.35 9.84
C ARG A 60 -25.25 13.99 8.95
N LYS A 61 -25.27 15.32 8.91
CA LYS A 61 -25.96 16.12 7.90
C LYS A 61 -24.91 16.75 6.97
N PRO A 62 -24.60 16.12 5.83
CA PRO A 62 -23.54 16.57 4.94
C PRO A 62 -23.72 18.01 4.46
N GLU A 63 -22.63 18.77 4.44
CA GLU A 63 -22.56 20.06 3.76
C GLU A 63 -21.83 19.89 2.41
N GLY A 64 -22.58 19.94 1.32
CA GLY A 64 -22.03 19.76 -0.04
C GLY A 64 -21.63 18.31 -0.34
N ASN A 65 -20.78 18.14 -1.34
CA ASN A 65 -20.26 16.85 -1.79
C ASN A 65 -18.72 16.81 -1.78
N TYR A 66 -18.14 15.68 -2.17
CA TYR A 66 -16.69 15.50 -2.24
C TYR A 66 -15.99 16.60 -3.06
N LYS A 67 -16.51 16.95 -4.25
CA LYS A 67 -15.88 17.95 -5.12
C LYS A 67 -15.86 19.33 -4.46
N THR A 68 -16.97 19.73 -3.85
CA THR A 68 -17.05 21.01 -3.14
C THR A 68 -16.17 21.02 -1.89
N SER A 69 -16.02 19.89 -1.19
CA SER A 69 -15.13 19.75 -0.03
C SER A 69 -13.66 19.84 -0.41
N ALA A 70 -13.29 19.18 -1.51
CA ALA A 70 -11.94 19.14 -2.05
C ALA A 70 -11.46 20.53 -2.50
N ALA A 71 -12.36 21.34 -3.06
CA ALA A 71 -12.07 22.69 -3.54
C ALA A 71 -11.88 23.76 -2.43
N LEU A 72 -12.16 23.43 -1.16
CA LEU A 72 -12.01 24.39 -0.06
C LEU A 72 -10.55 24.77 0.17
N SER A 73 -10.30 26.09 0.27
CA SER A 73 -9.04 26.60 0.81
C SER A 73 -8.87 26.20 2.27
N PHE A 74 -7.64 26.23 2.78
CA PHE A 74 -7.36 25.92 4.18
C PHE A 74 -8.19 26.80 5.13
N ALA A 75 -8.18 28.13 4.93
CA ALA A 75 -8.90 29.06 5.79
C ALA A 75 -10.42 28.83 5.78
N ALA A 76 -11.00 28.57 4.60
CA ALA A 76 -12.43 28.27 4.48
C ALA A 76 -12.81 26.95 5.16
N ARG A 77 -11.93 25.95 5.08
CA ARG A 77 -12.12 24.65 5.74
C ARG A 77 -12.06 24.78 7.26
N GLU A 78 -11.10 25.53 7.80
CA GLU A 78 -10.98 25.78 9.25
C GLU A 78 -12.19 26.58 9.77
N ALA A 79 -12.64 27.63 9.07
CA ALA A 79 -13.85 28.38 9.45
C ALA A 79 -15.11 27.50 9.45
N LYS A 80 -15.24 26.59 8.47
CA LYS A 80 -16.34 25.62 8.43
C LYS A 80 -16.26 24.62 9.59
N PHE A 81 -15.05 24.17 9.95
CA PHE A 81 -14.85 23.32 11.11
C PHE A 81 -15.31 24.02 12.39
N ASP A 82 -14.88 25.27 12.62
CA ASP A 82 -15.25 26.03 13.82
C ASP A 82 -16.76 26.22 13.92
N ALA A 83 -17.43 26.55 12.80
CA ALA A 83 -18.88 26.67 12.73
C ALA A 83 -19.59 25.34 13.00
N ALA A 84 -19.08 24.22 12.46
CA ALA A 84 -19.65 22.89 12.71
C ALA A 84 -19.44 22.46 14.16
N TYR A 85 -18.26 22.71 14.72
CA TYR A 85 -17.89 22.37 16.09
C TYR A 85 -18.74 23.13 17.11
N ALA A 86 -19.00 24.42 16.87
CA ALA A 86 -19.88 25.23 17.72
C ALA A 86 -21.32 24.70 17.75
N ARG A 87 -21.80 24.08 16.66
CA ARG A 87 -23.14 23.47 16.60
C ARG A 87 -23.18 22.07 17.23
N ASN A 88 -22.20 21.24 16.92
CA ASN A 88 -22.08 19.88 17.44
C ASN A 88 -20.61 19.44 17.40
N ALA A 89 -19.94 19.56 18.54
CA ALA A 89 -18.52 19.25 18.68
C ALA A 89 -18.17 17.83 18.23
N GLU A 90 -18.97 16.84 18.68
CA GLU A 90 -18.72 15.44 18.37
C GLU A 90 -18.87 15.15 16.87
N ASP A 91 -19.91 15.66 16.20
CA ASP A 91 -20.06 15.42 14.76
C ASP A 91 -18.97 16.12 13.92
N ALA A 92 -18.54 17.31 14.32
CA ALA A 92 -17.42 18.00 13.67
C ALA A 92 -16.11 17.21 13.81
N MET A 93 -15.84 16.65 15.01
CA MET A 93 -14.67 15.81 15.24
C MET A 93 -14.77 14.49 14.48
N ARG A 94 -15.96 13.88 14.45
CA ARG A 94 -16.27 12.68 13.68
C ARG A 94 -16.01 12.85 12.18
N ALA A 95 -16.35 14.02 11.64
CA ALA A 95 -16.18 14.37 10.23
C ALA A 95 -14.81 14.97 9.89
N SER A 96 -13.81 14.86 10.78
CA SER A 96 -12.44 15.32 10.54
C SER A 96 -11.45 14.15 10.58
N SER A 97 -10.39 14.19 9.77
CA SER A 97 -9.20 13.36 9.96
C SER A 97 -8.27 13.99 10.99
N TRP A 98 -7.51 13.15 11.71
CA TRP A 98 -6.69 13.57 12.84
C TRP A 98 -5.29 12.94 12.85
N GLY A 99 -4.32 13.74 13.29
CA GLY A 99 -2.94 13.37 13.54
C GLY A 99 -2.17 13.01 12.29
N GLY A 100 -1.00 12.40 12.50
CA GLY A 100 -0.18 11.81 11.45
C GLY A 100 -1.02 10.89 10.57
N PRO A 101 -1.56 9.77 11.09
CA PRO A 101 -2.20 8.74 10.27
C PRO A 101 -3.52 9.17 9.61
N GLN A 102 -3.93 10.44 9.75
CA GLN A 102 -5.14 11.03 9.18
C GLN A 102 -6.39 10.19 9.48
N ILE A 103 -6.50 9.69 10.71
CA ILE A 103 -7.62 8.85 11.12
C ILE A 103 -8.89 9.68 11.17
N MET A 104 -9.88 9.32 10.36
CA MET A 104 -11.20 9.94 10.41
C MET A 104 -11.89 9.67 11.75
N GLY A 105 -12.45 10.71 12.37
CA GLY A 105 -13.11 10.62 13.68
C GLY A 105 -14.29 9.64 13.74
N PHE A 106 -14.99 9.38 12.62
CA PHE A 106 -16.03 8.33 12.57
C PHE A 106 -15.49 6.92 12.82
N ASN A 107 -14.17 6.73 12.77
CA ASN A 107 -13.51 5.47 13.09
C ASN A 107 -13.13 5.33 14.57
N ALA A 108 -13.49 6.29 15.45
CA ALA A 108 -13.09 6.27 16.86
C ALA A 108 -13.39 4.94 17.57
N ASN A 109 -14.60 4.38 17.39
CA ASN A 109 -14.97 3.09 17.97
C ASN A 109 -14.07 1.95 17.46
N ALA A 110 -13.76 1.92 16.17
CA ALA A 110 -12.85 0.93 15.58
C ALA A 110 -11.40 1.13 16.07
N ALA A 111 -11.03 2.37 16.38
CA ALA A 111 -9.76 2.73 17.03
C ALA A 111 -9.78 2.49 18.56
N GLY A 112 -10.86 1.94 19.12
CA GLY A 112 -10.98 1.62 20.55
C GLY A 112 -11.24 2.81 21.46
N TYR A 113 -11.86 3.88 20.95
CA TYR A 113 -12.28 5.06 21.71
C TYR A 113 -13.80 5.21 21.66
N PRO A 114 -14.47 5.60 22.76
CA PRO A 114 -15.93 5.67 22.82
C PRO A 114 -16.53 6.82 22.00
N THR A 115 -15.76 7.86 21.72
CA THR A 115 -16.17 9.05 20.96
C THR A 115 -15.01 9.57 20.12
N ALA A 116 -15.33 10.35 19.09
CA ALA A 116 -14.32 11.08 18.33
C ALA A 116 -13.55 12.05 19.24
N GLY A 117 -14.24 12.71 20.17
CA GLY A 117 -13.60 13.57 21.17
C GLY A 117 -12.52 12.86 21.99
N ALA A 118 -12.82 11.68 22.53
CA ALA A 118 -11.86 10.91 23.33
C ALA A 118 -10.64 10.46 22.52
N MET A 119 -10.86 10.08 21.24
CA MET A 119 -9.76 9.75 20.34
C MET A 119 -8.87 10.97 20.06
N VAL A 120 -9.47 12.12 19.78
CA VAL A 120 -8.76 13.38 19.49
C VAL A 120 -7.93 13.83 20.68
N GLU A 121 -8.49 13.78 21.88
CA GLU A 121 -7.79 14.16 23.11
C GLU A 121 -6.57 13.26 23.37
N ALA A 122 -6.73 11.94 23.23
CA ALA A 122 -5.61 11.00 23.35
C ALA A 122 -4.53 11.26 22.30
N MET A 123 -4.92 11.39 21.03
CA MET A 123 -3.98 11.64 19.92
C MET A 123 -3.26 12.99 20.02
N ALA A 124 -3.87 13.98 20.66
CA ALA A 124 -3.25 15.28 20.90
C ALA A 124 -2.19 15.25 22.01
N ALA A 125 -2.24 14.26 22.91
CA ALA A 125 -1.26 14.10 23.97
C ALA A 125 0.11 13.68 23.42
N SER A 126 0.16 12.70 22.51
CA SER A 126 1.40 12.19 21.93
C SER A 126 1.20 11.46 20.61
N GLU A 127 2.26 11.37 19.81
CA GLU A 127 2.32 10.47 18.66
C GLU A 127 2.25 8.99 19.03
N SER A 128 2.69 8.61 20.24
CA SER A 128 2.52 7.23 20.75
C SER A 128 1.03 6.85 20.80
N GLU A 129 0.16 7.77 21.25
CA GLU A 129 -1.30 7.55 21.20
C GLU A 129 -1.85 7.55 19.78
N GLN A 130 -1.25 8.29 18.84
CA GLN A 130 -1.60 8.21 17.42
C GLN A 130 -1.23 6.85 16.81
N ILE A 131 -0.06 6.31 17.15
CA ILE A 131 0.39 4.96 16.75
C ILE A 131 -0.56 3.91 17.35
N ARG A 132 -0.94 4.05 18.63
CA ARG A 132 -1.91 3.16 19.28
C ARG A 132 -3.26 3.14 18.56
N ALA A 133 -3.81 4.32 18.23
CA ALA A 133 -5.05 4.43 17.47
C ALA A 133 -4.94 3.76 16.09
N PHE A 134 -3.81 3.97 15.41
CA PHE A 134 -3.53 3.38 14.10
C PHE A 134 -3.44 1.84 14.15
N VAL A 135 -2.72 1.28 15.13
CA VAL A 135 -2.62 -0.18 15.36
C VAL A 135 -3.98 -0.79 15.63
N ARG A 136 -4.81 -0.15 16.46
CA ARG A 136 -6.17 -0.64 16.75
C ARG A 136 -7.04 -0.67 15.49
N LEU A 137 -6.94 0.33 14.61
CA LEU A 137 -7.66 0.30 13.32
C LEU A 137 -7.15 -0.78 12.39
N ILE A 138 -5.83 -0.96 12.28
CA ILE A 138 -5.24 -2.05 11.50
C ILE A 138 -5.82 -3.40 11.95
N LYS A 139 -5.94 -3.62 13.26
CA LYS A 139 -6.53 -4.83 13.82
C LYS A 139 -8.03 -4.93 13.51
N ALA A 140 -8.79 -3.87 13.79
CA ALA A 140 -10.24 -3.83 13.58
C ALA A 140 -10.65 -4.04 12.11
N TRP A 141 -9.81 -3.61 11.15
CA TRP A 141 -10.08 -3.76 9.71
C TRP A 141 -9.46 -5.00 9.08
N GLY A 142 -8.79 -5.86 9.87
CA GLY A 142 -8.16 -7.07 9.36
C GLY A 142 -6.90 -6.82 8.52
N LEU A 143 -6.29 -5.64 8.64
CA LEU A 143 -5.12 -5.23 7.86
C LEU A 143 -3.79 -5.80 8.38
N ALA A 144 -3.79 -6.38 9.58
CA ALA A 144 -2.59 -6.95 10.17
C ALA A 144 -1.97 -8.05 9.28
N SER A 145 -2.79 -8.87 8.60
CA SER A 145 -2.23 -9.89 7.68
C SER A 145 -1.55 -9.27 6.46
N ALA A 146 -2.09 -8.15 5.94
CA ALA A 146 -1.48 -7.44 4.83
C ALA A 146 -0.11 -6.85 5.21
N LEU A 147 0.00 -6.26 6.41
CA LEU A 147 1.30 -5.81 6.93
C LEU A 147 2.30 -6.95 7.08
N ARG A 148 1.89 -8.07 7.69
CA ARG A 148 2.77 -9.24 7.88
C ARG A 148 3.21 -9.91 6.58
N SER A 149 2.35 -9.83 5.56
CA SER A 149 2.58 -10.46 4.25
C SER A 149 3.30 -9.53 3.27
N HIS A 150 3.48 -8.26 3.63
CA HIS A 150 3.96 -7.19 2.75
C HIS A 150 3.04 -7.00 1.53
N ASP A 151 1.74 -7.21 1.75
CA ASP A 151 0.69 -7.01 0.76
C ASP A 151 0.28 -5.54 0.74
N TRP A 152 1.19 -4.70 0.26
CA TRP A 152 1.00 -3.25 0.19
C TRP A 152 -0.22 -2.88 -0.65
N ARG A 153 -0.57 -3.70 -1.64
CA ARG A 153 -1.76 -3.50 -2.48
C ARG A 153 -3.04 -3.69 -1.67
N ALA A 154 -3.17 -4.79 -0.95
CA ALA A 154 -4.33 -5.02 -0.09
C ALA A 154 -4.41 -3.97 1.03
N PHE A 155 -3.27 -3.61 1.62
CA PHE A 155 -3.22 -2.56 2.63
C PHE A 155 -3.70 -1.22 2.07
N ALA A 156 -3.12 -0.77 0.96
CA ALA A 156 -3.44 0.49 0.30
C ALA A 156 -4.92 0.57 -0.11
N ALA A 157 -5.44 -0.48 -0.76
CA ALA A 157 -6.82 -0.52 -1.22
C ALA A 157 -7.82 -0.39 -0.07
N ARG A 158 -7.53 -1.03 1.07
CA ARG A 158 -8.43 -1.02 2.22
C ARG A 158 -8.32 0.26 3.05
N TYR A 159 -7.11 0.82 3.19
CA TYR A 159 -6.87 2.01 4.01
C TYR A 159 -7.19 3.31 3.25
N ASN A 160 -6.70 3.44 2.01
CA ASN A 160 -6.78 4.66 1.19
C ASN A 160 -7.90 4.60 0.13
N GLY A 161 -8.52 3.43 -0.06
CA GLY A 161 -9.49 3.18 -1.12
C GLY A 161 -8.84 2.70 -2.42
N ASN A 162 -9.68 2.43 -3.43
CA ASN A 162 -9.25 1.78 -4.67
C ASN A 162 -8.51 2.72 -5.65
N ALA A 163 -8.50 4.03 -5.39
CA ALA A 163 -7.75 4.98 -6.20
C ALA A 163 -6.25 4.89 -5.89
N ASN A 164 -5.40 5.00 -6.92
CA ASN A 164 -3.93 5.10 -6.79
C ASN A 164 -3.25 3.95 -6.01
N VAL A 165 -3.89 2.79 -5.86
CA VAL A 165 -3.35 1.62 -5.12
C VAL A 165 -1.94 1.27 -5.58
N ALA A 166 -1.68 1.32 -6.89
CA ALA A 166 -0.37 0.98 -7.46
C ALA A 166 0.74 1.96 -7.01
N GLU A 167 0.44 3.26 -7.05
CA GLU A 167 1.37 4.32 -6.62
C GLU A 167 1.62 4.22 -5.11
N TYR A 168 0.54 4.09 -4.33
CA TYR A 168 0.61 3.98 -2.88
C TYR A 168 1.44 2.77 -2.43
N SER A 169 1.18 1.61 -3.05
CA SER A 169 1.93 0.38 -2.79
C SER A 169 3.43 0.54 -3.11
N ALA A 170 3.76 1.22 -4.21
CA ALA A 170 5.14 1.47 -4.60
C ALA A 170 5.87 2.40 -3.63
N ARG A 171 5.16 3.39 -3.08
CA ARG A 171 5.69 4.30 -2.06
C ARG A 171 5.95 3.56 -0.75
N ILE A 172 5.04 2.68 -0.31
CA ILE A 172 5.27 1.83 0.86
C ILE A 172 6.49 0.94 0.63
N GLU A 173 6.58 0.25 -0.51
CA GLU A 173 7.72 -0.62 -0.81
C GLU A 173 9.05 0.15 -0.82
N THR A 174 9.06 1.38 -1.36
CA THR A 174 10.24 2.24 -1.36
C THR A 174 10.66 2.62 0.07
N ALA A 175 9.70 2.99 0.93
CA ALA A 175 9.97 3.29 2.33
C ALA A 175 10.48 2.05 3.08
N TYR A 176 9.85 0.90 2.86
CA TYR A 176 10.26 -0.37 3.45
C TYR A 176 11.68 -0.76 3.05
N GLN A 177 12.05 -0.64 1.77
CA GLN A 177 13.40 -0.91 1.30
C GLN A 177 14.44 -0.01 1.97
N LYS A 178 14.12 1.29 2.10
CA LYS A 178 14.99 2.25 2.77
C LYS A 178 15.21 1.91 4.24
N LEU A 179 14.16 1.46 4.93
CA LEU A 179 14.20 1.15 6.36
C LEU A 179 14.84 -0.22 6.65
N SER A 180 14.57 -1.22 5.81
CA SER A 180 14.96 -2.62 6.06
C SER A 180 16.21 -3.06 5.32
N GLY A 181 16.65 -2.31 4.30
CA GLY A 181 17.70 -2.71 3.36
C GLY A 181 17.31 -3.88 2.43
N ARG A 182 16.03 -4.30 2.42
CA ARG A 182 15.54 -5.48 1.69
C ARG A 182 14.29 -5.13 0.89
N ALA A 183 14.12 -5.77 -0.27
CA ALA A 183 12.87 -5.72 -1.01
C ALA A 183 11.88 -6.77 -0.50
N SER A 184 10.59 -6.44 -0.52
CA SER A 184 9.53 -7.41 -0.25
C SER A 184 9.37 -8.39 -1.40
N PRO A 185 8.92 -9.62 -1.18
CA PRO A 185 8.57 -10.54 -2.25
C PRO A 185 7.23 -10.16 -2.87
N VAL A 186 7.05 -10.47 -4.16
CA VAL A 186 5.75 -10.40 -4.82
C VAL A 186 4.77 -11.28 -4.06
N VAL A 187 3.67 -10.66 -3.61
CA VAL A 187 2.60 -11.36 -2.92
C VAL A 187 1.73 -12.10 -3.93
N LEU A 188 1.57 -13.41 -3.74
CA LEU A 188 0.78 -14.26 -4.62
C LEU A 188 -0.47 -14.79 -3.93
N ARG A 189 -1.54 -14.97 -4.71
CA ARG A 189 -2.82 -15.55 -4.29
C ARG A 189 -3.55 -16.20 -5.47
N SER A 190 -4.64 -16.90 -5.18
CA SER A 190 -5.51 -17.52 -6.19
C SER A 190 -5.86 -16.54 -7.34
N GLY A 191 -5.69 -17.00 -8.57
CA GLY A 191 -5.89 -16.23 -9.80
C GLY A 191 -4.64 -15.58 -10.38
N ASP A 192 -3.56 -15.44 -9.60
CA ASP A 192 -2.29 -14.92 -10.11
C ASP A 192 -1.67 -15.87 -11.13
N LYS A 193 -0.88 -15.33 -12.06
CA LYS A 193 -0.19 -16.09 -13.12
C LYS A 193 1.22 -15.58 -13.36
N GLY A 194 2.08 -16.42 -13.92
CA GLY A 194 3.37 -16.03 -14.48
C GLY A 194 4.59 -16.57 -13.72
N VAL A 195 5.73 -15.90 -13.89
CA VAL A 195 7.06 -16.37 -13.41
C VAL A 195 7.07 -16.57 -11.89
N ALA A 196 6.45 -15.66 -11.14
CA ALA A 196 6.40 -15.74 -9.68
C ALA A 196 5.61 -16.96 -9.20
N VAL A 197 4.49 -17.28 -9.87
CA VAL A 197 3.70 -18.48 -9.57
C VAL A 197 4.46 -19.76 -9.92
N ARG A 198 5.16 -19.81 -11.06
CA ARG A 198 5.99 -20.96 -11.39
C ARG A 198 7.06 -21.21 -10.32
N ARG A 199 7.72 -20.15 -9.83
CA ARG A 199 8.69 -20.25 -8.73
C ARG A 199 8.06 -20.79 -7.45
N LEU A 200 6.86 -20.34 -7.12
CA LEU A 200 6.11 -20.86 -5.97
C LEU A 200 5.81 -22.35 -6.12
N GLN A 201 5.30 -22.77 -7.29
CA GLN A 201 4.99 -24.17 -7.57
C GLN A 201 6.24 -25.07 -7.48
N TYR A 202 7.37 -24.62 -8.03
CA TYR A 202 8.66 -25.29 -7.86
C TYR A 202 9.05 -25.40 -6.37
N ALA A 203 8.89 -24.34 -5.59
CA ALA A 203 9.23 -24.34 -4.15
C ALA A 203 8.32 -25.26 -3.31
N LEU A 204 7.07 -25.42 -3.73
CA LEU A 204 6.11 -26.33 -3.10
C LEU A 204 6.28 -27.79 -3.55
N GLY A 205 7.03 -28.06 -4.61
CA GLY A 205 7.19 -29.40 -5.18
C GLY A 205 5.93 -29.93 -5.85
N ILE A 206 5.15 -29.05 -6.50
CA ILE A 206 3.93 -29.40 -7.24
C ILE A 206 4.10 -29.12 -8.75
N ASP A 207 3.12 -29.55 -9.56
CA ASP A 207 3.13 -29.31 -11.00
C ASP A 207 3.21 -27.82 -11.34
N VAL A 208 4.06 -27.50 -12.32
CA VAL A 208 4.42 -26.12 -12.67
C VAL A 208 3.73 -25.70 -13.97
N ASP A 209 2.53 -25.16 -13.86
CA ASP A 209 1.75 -24.60 -14.97
C ASP A 209 1.79 -23.05 -15.01
N GLY A 210 2.33 -22.42 -13.96
CA GLY A 210 2.39 -20.97 -13.80
C GLY A 210 1.06 -20.28 -13.52
N SER A 211 0.02 -21.03 -13.13
CA SER A 211 -1.29 -20.54 -12.75
C SER A 211 -1.59 -20.88 -11.29
N PHE A 212 -1.94 -19.87 -10.49
CA PHE A 212 -2.30 -20.08 -9.09
C PHE A 212 -3.77 -20.53 -9.03
N GLY A 213 -3.99 -21.79 -9.37
CA GLY A 213 -5.30 -22.46 -9.33
C GLY A 213 -5.60 -23.15 -8.00
N PRO A 214 -6.70 -23.92 -7.93
CA PRO A 214 -7.13 -24.63 -6.71
C PRO A 214 -6.05 -25.53 -6.11
N ASP A 215 -5.28 -26.24 -6.93
CA ASP A 215 -4.22 -27.13 -6.44
C ASP A 215 -3.05 -26.36 -5.82
N THR A 216 -2.71 -25.20 -6.39
CA THR A 216 -1.70 -24.30 -5.81
C THR A 216 -2.20 -23.69 -4.51
N ASP A 217 -3.47 -23.24 -4.44
CA ASP A 217 -4.07 -22.72 -3.19
C ASP A 217 -4.09 -23.78 -2.09
N LYS A 218 -4.50 -25.02 -2.43
CA LYS A 218 -4.45 -26.15 -1.50
C LYS A 218 -3.03 -26.39 -0.99
N ALA A 219 -2.04 -26.48 -1.88
CA ALA A 219 -0.65 -26.71 -1.51
C ALA A 219 -0.08 -25.60 -0.62
N VAL A 220 -0.42 -24.33 -0.91
CA VAL A 220 -0.04 -23.18 -0.09
C VAL A 220 -0.65 -23.27 1.30
N ARG A 221 -1.96 -23.53 1.41
CA ARG A 221 -2.64 -23.64 2.72
C ARG A 221 -2.09 -24.80 3.55
N ASP A 222 -1.84 -25.94 2.91
CA ASP A 222 -1.23 -27.10 3.55
C ASP A 222 0.19 -26.78 4.05
N PHE A 223 0.99 -26.07 3.24
CA PHE A 223 2.31 -25.59 3.64
C PHE A 223 2.24 -24.62 4.82
N GLN A 224 1.36 -23.61 4.75
CA GLN A 224 1.14 -22.63 5.81
C GLN A 224 0.77 -23.32 7.13
N LYS A 225 -0.16 -24.28 7.08
CA LYS A 225 -0.58 -25.07 8.23
C LYS A 225 0.58 -25.87 8.85
N ARG A 226 1.39 -26.55 8.03
CA ARG A 226 2.54 -27.34 8.52
C ARG A 226 3.62 -26.49 9.18
N HIS A 227 3.75 -25.22 8.80
CA HIS A 227 4.79 -24.31 9.29
C HIS A 227 4.27 -23.29 10.32
N GLY A 228 3.07 -23.49 10.87
CA GLY A 228 2.49 -22.59 11.89
C GLY A 228 2.26 -21.16 11.39
N LEU A 229 2.01 -20.98 10.10
CA LEU A 229 1.68 -19.71 9.49
C LEU A 229 0.17 -19.46 9.50
N THR A 230 -0.25 -18.22 9.28
CA THR A 230 -1.66 -17.91 9.01
C THR A 230 -2.10 -18.63 7.74
N VAL A 231 -3.16 -19.44 7.83
CA VAL A 231 -3.67 -20.26 6.71
C VAL A 231 -4.66 -19.46 5.86
N ASP A 232 -4.17 -18.42 5.21
CA ASP A 232 -4.97 -17.50 4.39
C ASP A 232 -4.87 -17.76 2.88
N GLY A 233 -3.94 -18.61 2.43
CA GLY A 233 -3.67 -18.86 1.01
C GLY A 233 -2.87 -17.74 0.34
N VAL A 234 -2.37 -16.76 1.11
CA VAL A 234 -1.57 -15.65 0.60
C VAL A 234 -0.08 -15.93 0.80
N VAL A 235 0.67 -15.92 -0.30
CA VAL A 235 2.11 -16.14 -0.30
C VAL A 235 2.83 -14.80 -0.29
N GLY A 236 2.93 -14.20 0.89
CA GLY A 236 3.70 -12.98 1.14
C GLY A 236 5.04 -13.24 1.86
N GLN A 237 5.60 -12.20 2.47
CA GLN A 237 6.90 -12.21 3.15
C GLN A 237 7.13 -13.42 4.06
N ARG A 238 6.20 -13.69 4.99
CA ARG A 238 6.34 -14.80 5.94
C ARG A 238 6.31 -16.17 5.27
N THR A 239 5.42 -16.36 4.30
CA THR A 239 5.30 -17.61 3.56
C THR A 239 6.54 -17.86 2.70
N TRP A 240 7.05 -16.82 2.00
CA TRP A 240 8.27 -16.93 1.21
C TRP A 240 9.51 -17.19 2.06
N LYS A 241 9.65 -16.54 3.22
CA LYS A 241 10.75 -16.82 4.15
C LYS A 241 10.75 -18.28 4.63
N ALA A 242 9.58 -18.85 4.89
CA ALA A 242 9.46 -20.25 5.25
C ALA A 242 9.78 -21.18 4.06
N LEU A 243 9.29 -20.87 2.85
CA LEU A 243 9.59 -21.62 1.63
C LEU A 243 11.07 -21.61 1.28
N GLU A 244 11.75 -20.48 1.47
CA GLU A 244 13.19 -20.34 1.27
C GLU A 244 13.97 -21.25 2.23
N GLY A 245 13.62 -21.25 3.53
CA GLY A 245 14.24 -22.16 4.49
C GLY A 245 13.98 -23.65 4.19
N TYR A 246 12.86 -23.96 3.52
CA TYR A 246 12.48 -25.32 3.14
C TYR A 246 13.11 -25.80 1.82
N SER A 247 13.21 -24.92 0.82
CA SER A 247 13.56 -25.29 -0.57
C SER A 247 14.82 -24.62 -1.12
N GLY A 248 15.33 -23.57 -0.45
CA GLY A 248 16.37 -22.68 -0.97
C GLY A 248 15.90 -21.75 -2.10
N ILE A 249 14.64 -21.84 -2.55
CA ILE A 249 14.13 -21.05 -3.68
C ILE A 249 13.73 -19.65 -3.21
N GLN A 250 14.31 -18.65 -3.89
CA GLN A 250 14.07 -17.24 -3.63
C GLN A 250 12.84 -16.70 -4.39
N PRO A 251 12.06 -15.79 -3.75
CA PRO A 251 10.95 -15.12 -4.40
C PRO A 251 11.38 -14.13 -5.48
N VAL A 252 10.42 -13.79 -6.36
CA VAL A 252 10.52 -12.57 -7.16
C VAL A 252 10.31 -11.37 -6.23
N LYS A 253 11.13 -10.33 -6.36
CA LYS A 253 11.05 -9.11 -5.55
C LYS A 253 10.01 -8.13 -6.10
N GLN A 254 9.31 -7.41 -5.22
CA GLN A 254 8.43 -6.30 -5.61
C GLN A 254 9.27 -5.13 -6.13
N PRO A 255 8.83 -4.45 -7.20
CA PRO A 255 9.52 -3.27 -7.70
C PRO A 255 9.23 -2.05 -6.82
N ALA A 256 10.29 -1.32 -6.47
CA ALA A 256 10.19 0.01 -5.88
C ALA A 256 9.61 1.02 -6.89
N ALA A 257 9.30 2.24 -6.44
CA ALA A 257 8.81 3.29 -7.34
C ALA A 257 9.83 3.63 -8.44
N GLN A 258 11.11 3.66 -8.09
CA GLN A 258 12.21 3.96 -9.03
C GLN A 258 12.36 2.87 -10.11
N ASP A 259 12.23 1.60 -9.73
CA ASP A 259 12.29 0.47 -10.67
C ASP A 259 11.21 0.55 -11.73
N ARG A 260 10.01 1.03 -11.37
CA ARG A 260 8.90 1.17 -12.33
C ARG A 260 9.15 2.29 -13.33
N ILE A 261 9.76 3.39 -12.90
CA ILE A 261 10.15 4.49 -13.79
C ILE A 261 11.22 3.99 -14.76
N ALA A 262 12.21 3.24 -14.28
CA ALA A 262 13.25 2.64 -15.12
C ALA A 262 12.65 1.66 -16.15
N GLN A 263 11.80 0.72 -15.72
CA GLN A 263 11.11 -0.23 -16.60
C GLN A 263 10.22 0.47 -17.64
N ALA A 264 9.49 1.53 -17.24
CA ALA A 264 8.69 2.31 -18.17
C ALA A 264 9.56 3.02 -19.22
N SER A 265 10.70 3.56 -18.81
CA SER A 265 11.66 4.22 -19.70
C SER A 265 12.29 3.25 -20.70
N GLU A 266 12.61 2.03 -20.27
CA GLU A 266 13.08 0.95 -21.14
C GLU A 266 12.03 0.53 -22.17
N ILE A 267 10.76 0.41 -21.77
CA ILE A 267 9.65 0.11 -22.68
C ILE A 267 9.48 1.22 -23.73
N VAL A 268 9.53 2.48 -23.31
CA VAL A 268 9.46 3.62 -24.23
C VAL A 268 10.65 3.65 -25.19
N ALA A 269 11.85 3.35 -24.71
CA ALA A 269 13.05 3.27 -25.54
C ALA A 269 12.92 2.15 -26.58
N LEU A 270 12.51 0.94 -26.17
CA LEU A 270 12.28 -0.19 -27.08
C LEU A 270 11.22 0.12 -28.14
N ALA A 271 10.10 0.73 -27.73
CA ALA A 271 9.04 1.16 -28.64
C ALA A 271 9.54 2.22 -29.64
N SER A 272 10.35 3.17 -29.19
CA SER A 272 10.95 4.21 -30.04
C SER A 272 11.95 3.62 -31.03
N THR A 273 12.78 2.65 -30.62
CA THR A 273 13.68 1.91 -31.52
C THR A 273 12.90 1.13 -32.58
N ALA A 274 11.83 0.43 -32.18
CA ALA A 274 10.96 -0.29 -33.11
C ALA A 274 10.27 0.65 -34.10
N ALA A 275 9.75 1.80 -33.62
CA ALA A 275 9.17 2.83 -34.47
C ALA A 275 10.19 3.42 -35.46
N GLY A 276 11.42 3.69 -35.00
CA GLY A 276 12.52 4.15 -35.85
C GLY A 276 12.89 3.14 -36.92
N ALA A 277 13.01 1.85 -36.57
CA ALA A 277 13.25 0.78 -37.54
C ALA A 277 12.11 0.67 -38.57
N MET A 278 10.85 0.76 -38.15
CA MET A 278 9.71 0.76 -39.09
C MET A 278 9.71 1.98 -40.01
N ALA A 279 10.08 3.17 -39.51
CA ALA A 279 10.21 4.37 -40.32
C ALA A 279 11.31 4.21 -41.40
N THR A 280 12.40 3.50 -41.11
CA THR A 280 13.44 3.19 -42.10
C THR A 280 13.02 2.14 -43.15
N VAL A 281 11.97 1.36 -42.86
CA VAL A 281 11.35 0.40 -43.80
C VAL A 281 10.22 1.08 -44.63
N GLY A 282 10.00 2.38 -44.45
CA GLY A 282 8.94 3.17 -45.08
C GLY A 282 9.04 3.25 -46.62
N GLY A 283 8.46 2.26 -47.30
CA GLY A 283 8.20 2.28 -48.73
C GLY A 283 7.29 1.17 -49.28
N ALA A 284 6.85 0.19 -48.49
CA ALA A 284 6.19 -1.01 -49.06
C ALA A 284 5.02 -1.62 -48.27
N LEU A 285 4.32 -0.89 -47.38
CA LEU A 285 3.15 -1.45 -46.68
C LEU A 285 1.93 -0.51 -46.68
N PRO A 286 0.70 -1.03 -46.97
CA PRO A 286 -0.55 -0.27 -46.90
C PRO A 286 -0.86 0.23 -45.48
N GLU A 287 -1.46 1.42 -45.36
CA GLU A 287 -1.80 2.09 -44.08
C GLU A 287 -2.61 1.21 -43.10
N SER A 288 -3.41 0.28 -43.60
CA SER A 288 -4.17 -0.69 -42.78
C SER A 288 -3.30 -1.68 -42.00
N SER A 289 -2.04 -1.86 -42.40
CA SER A 289 -1.07 -2.75 -41.74
C SER A 289 -0.34 -2.07 -40.58
N VAL A 290 -0.28 -0.73 -40.57
CA VAL A 290 0.45 0.07 -39.57
C VAL A 290 -0.25 0.05 -38.21
N ASN A 291 -1.57 0.15 -38.18
CA ASN A 291 -2.35 0.08 -36.92
C ASN A 291 -2.34 -1.33 -36.30
N LEU A 292 -2.33 -2.39 -37.11
CA LEU A 292 -2.17 -3.77 -36.62
C LEU A 292 -0.76 -3.99 -36.06
N LEU A 293 0.27 -3.40 -36.67
CA LEU A 293 1.65 -3.48 -36.23
C LEU A 293 1.95 -2.67 -34.97
N ILE A 294 1.29 -1.54 -34.73
CA ILE A 294 1.41 -0.77 -33.47
C ILE A 294 0.80 -1.56 -32.30
N ILE A 295 -0.34 -2.22 -32.51
CA ILE A 295 -0.94 -3.12 -31.51
C ILE A 295 -0.05 -4.37 -31.33
N ALA A 296 0.51 -4.92 -32.41
CA ALA A 296 1.47 -6.02 -32.33
C ALA A 296 2.76 -5.62 -31.62
N ALA A 297 3.28 -4.39 -31.81
CA ALA A 297 4.47 -3.89 -31.12
C ALA A 297 4.24 -3.68 -29.62
N ALA A 298 3.03 -3.27 -29.21
CA ALA A 298 2.62 -3.22 -27.81
C ALA A 298 2.52 -4.62 -27.18
N VAL A 299 2.05 -5.62 -27.93
CA VAL A 299 1.96 -7.03 -27.49
C VAL A 299 3.32 -7.74 -27.53
N ILE A 300 4.16 -7.46 -28.53
CA ILE A 300 5.54 -7.94 -28.68
C ILE A 300 6.44 -7.28 -27.62
N GLY A 301 6.20 -6.04 -27.21
CA GLY A 301 6.92 -5.42 -26.08
C GLY A 301 6.74 -6.21 -24.77
N ILE A 302 5.53 -6.72 -24.52
CA ILE A 302 5.23 -7.59 -23.37
C ILE A 302 5.87 -8.98 -23.56
N GLY A 303 5.87 -9.54 -24.77
CA GLY A 303 6.52 -10.82 -25.10
C GLY A 303 8.06 -10.77 -25.09
N ALA A 304 8.65 -9.66 -25.52
CA ALA A 304 10.09 -9.41 -25.55
C ALA A 304 10.65 -9.21 -24.14
N LEU A 305 9.88 -8.61 -23.23
CA LEU A 305 10.18 -8.59 -21.79
C LEU A 305 10.22 -10.00 -21.17
N ALA A 306 9.27 -10.87 -21.56
CA ALA A 306 9.28 -12.27 -21.11
C ALA A 306 10.49 -13.05 -21.67
N LEU A 307 10.88 -12.81 -22.93
CA LEU A 307 12.02 -13.48 -23.57
C LEU A 307 13.39 -12.93 -23.09
N HIS A 308 13.49 -11.63 -22.84
CA HIS A 308 14.70 -10.99 -22.30
C HIS A 308 14.94 -11.40 -20.83
N ALA A 309 13.89 -11.44 -20.01
CA ALA A 309 13.96 -11.99 -18.65
C ALA A 309 14.33 -13.48 -18.66
N PHE A 310 13.84 -14.26 -19.64
CA PHE A 310 14.18 -15.67 -19.82
C PHE A 310 15.65 -15.89 -20.24
N ARG A 311 16.20 -15.06 -21.14
CA ARG A 311 17.61 -15.11 -21.56
C ARG A 311 18.57 -14.71 -20.44
N LYS A 312 18.24 -13.65 -19.70
CA LYS A 312 19.05 -13.17 -18.55
C LYS A 312 19.10 -14.20 -17.40
N LEU A 313 18.05 -15.00 -17.23
CA LEU A 313 18.02 -16.10 -16.24
C LEU A 313 18.80 -17.36 -16.66
N ARG A 314 19.16 -17.51 -17.95
CA ARG A 314 19.94 -18.65 -18.46
C ARG A 314 21.40 -18.34 -18.77
N GLY A 315 21.85 -17.09 -18.62
CA GLY A 315 23.25 -16.72 -18.82
C GLY A 315 23.76 -16.88 -20.26
N VAL A 316 22.87 -16.99 -21.24
CA VAL A 316 23.23 -17.05 -22.66
C VAL A 316 22.98 -15.67 -23.24
N ALA A 317 24.08 -14.94 -23.49
CA ALA A 317 24.07 -13.67 -24.23
C ALA A 317 23.71 -13.92 -25.69
#